data_AF-A0A920R3F5-F1
#
_entry.id   AF-A0A920R3F5-F1
#
_cell.length_a   1.000
_cell.length_b   1.000
_cell.length_c   1.000
_cell.angle_alpha   90.00
_cell.angle_beta   90.00
_cell.angle_gamma   90.00
#
_symmetry.space_group_name_H-M   'P 1'
#
loop_
_entity.id
_entity.type
_entity.pdbx_description
1 polymer ?
#
loop_
_entity_poly.entity_id
_entity_poly.type
_entity_poly.pdbx_seq_one_letter_code
_entity_poly.pdbx_strand_id
1 'polypeptide(L)'
;MATVDTAAVTASQDQLVGQDTKRGFKEFARRNPTVIISGSVLLFMVFVAIFAPFLANDPMELEPWNRLKPPSGDYWFGTDHLGRDAFARTVYGTRISLSVGLIVALASSGFGLIIGLLAGYIRMVDTIVMRVMDGLMAIPSILFAIALVALMGGSVQNVIIAITVPEIPRVVRLVRAIVLSIREMPYVEAAIASGTRLRAYSSNISYRTPLRH
;
A
#
# COMPACT_ATOMS: atom_id res chain seq x y z
N MET A 1 23.43 26.48 -49.41
CA MET A 1 23.13 26.62 -47.96
C MET A 1 21.65 26.33 -47.79
N ALA A 2 21.28 25.05 -47.65
CA ALA A 2 19.88 24.64 -47.56
C ALA A 2 19.41 24.85 -46.11
N THR A 3 18.48 25.77 -45.91
CA THR A 3 17.78 25.95 -44.64
C THR A 3 16.92 24.71 -44.43
N VAL A 4 17.42 23.74 -43.67
CA VAL A 4 16.59 22.66 -43.14
C VAL A 4 15.45 23.33 -42.37
N ASP A 5 14.22 23.09 -42.82
CA ASP A 5 13.03 23.68 -42.23
C ASP A 5 12.83 23.10 -40.83
N THR A 6 13.40 23.78 -39.84
CA THR A 6 13.43 23.37 -38.44
C THR A 6 12.02 23.08 -37.91
N ALA A 7 11.00 23.77 -38.43
CA ALA A 7 9.60 23.55 -38.07
C ALA A 7 9.10 22.16 -38.51
N ALA A 8 9.52 21.68 -39.69
CA ALA A 8 9.12 20.36 -40.19
C ALA A 8 9.79 19.22 -39.40
N VAL A 9 11.03 19.42 -38.93
CA VAL A 9 11.75 18.45 -38.09
C VAL A 9 11.12 18.37 -36.70
N THR A 10 10.77 19.51 -36.10
CA THR A 10 10.12 19.56 -34.78
C THR A 10 8.72 18.94 -34.81
N ALA A 11 7.92 19.22 -35.84
CA ALA A 11 6.59 18.62 -35.99
C ALA A 11 6.65 17.10 -36.19
N SER A 12 7.66 16.61 -36.91
CA SER A 12 7.89 15.17 -37.11
C SER A 12 8.34 14.49 -35.80
N GLN A 13 9.19 15.15 -35.02
CA GLN A 13 9.63 14.63 -33.71
C GLN A 13 8.50 14.57 -32.67
N ASP A 14 7.67 15.62 -32.57
CA ASP A 14 6.51 15.62 -31.66
C ASP A 14 5.48 14.52 -32.03
N GLN A 15 5.29 14.27 -33.33
CA GLN A 15 4.41 13.20 -33.79
C GLN A 15 4.97 11.80 -33.49
N LEU A 16 6.27 11.60 -33.59
CA LEU A 16 6.93 10.32 -33.28
C LEU A 16 6.87 10.02 -31.76
N VAL A 17 7.18 11.01 -30.91
CA VAL A 17 7.13 10.87 -29.44
C VAL A 17 5.70 10.60 -28.95
N GLY A 18 4.71 11.28 -29.54
CA GLY A 18 3.29 11.09 -29.21
C GLY A 18 2.74 9.73 -29.65
N GLN A 19 3.21 9.16 -30.77
CA GLN A 19 2.80 7.83 -31.24
C GLN A 19 3.43 6.70 -30.42
N ASP A 20 4.70 6.80 -30.03
CA ASP A 20 5.38 5.77 -29.24
C ASP A 20 4.78 5.64 -27.83
N THR A 21 4.45 6.78 -27.21
CA THR A 21 3.81 6.79 -25.88
C THR A 21 2.42 6.16 -25.90
N LYS A 22 1.62 6.45 -26.94
CA LYS A 22 0.26 5.91 -27.10
C LYS A 22 0.26 4.41 -27.46
N ARG A 23 1.21 3.96 -28.29
CA ARG A 23 1.36 2.54 -28.63
C ARG A 23 1.87 1.72 -27.45
N GLY A 24 2.90 2.21 -26.75
CA GLY A 24 3.42 1.58 -25.55
C GLY A 24 2.38 1.48 -24.44
N PHE A 25 1.59 2.54 -24.21
CA PHE A 25 0.50 2.51 -23.23
C PHE A 25 -0.61 1.52 -23.62
N LYS A 26 -1.02 1.48 -24.89
CA LYS A 26 -2.04 0.54 -25.38
C LYS A 26 -1.59 -0.92 -25.32
N GLU A 27 -0.32 -1.19 -25.57
CA GLU A 27 0.27 -2.53 -25.45
C GLU A 27 0.45 -2.94 -23.98
N PHE A 28 0.96 -2.03 -23.13
CA PHE A 28 1.03 -2.24 -21.68
C PHE A 28 -0.36 -2.49 -21.08
N ALA A 29 -1.36 -1.74 -21.56
CA ALA A 29 -2.74 -1.86 -21.17
C ALA A 29 -3.31 -3.25 -21.49
N ARG A 30 -3.08 -3.74 -22.71
CA ARG A 30 -3.55 -5.07 -23.12
C ARG A 30 -2.82 -6.20 -22.40
N ARG A 31 -1.56 -5.98 -21.99
CA ARG A 31 -0.74 -6.98 -21.29
C ARG A 31 -1.07 -7.09 -19.80
N ASN A 32 -1.51 -6.00 -19.16
CA ASN A 32 -1.75 -5.96 -17.71
C ASN A 32 -3.17 -5.46 -17.36
N PRO A 33 -4.24 -6.21 -17.70
CA PRO A 33 -5.61 -5.77 -17.46
C PRO A 33 -5.89 -5.51 -15.97
N THR A 34 -5.31 -6.30 -15.07
CA THR A 34 -5.48 -6.14 -13.61
C THR A 34 -5.02 -4.77 -13.11
N VAL A 35 -3.88 -4.27 -13.62
CA VAL A 35 -3.31 -2.97 -13.21
C VAL A 35 -4.18 -1.81 -13.66
N ILE A 36 -4.76 -1.90 -14.86
CA ILE A 36 -5.68 -0.86 -15.34
C ILE A 36 -6.97 -0.88 -14.57
N ILE A 37 -7.56 -2.06 -14.35
CA ILE A 37 -8.83 -2.18 -13.65
C ILE A 37 -8.67 -1.62 -12.23
N SER A 38 -7.63 -2.04 -11.48
CA SER A 38 -7.38 -1.54 -10.14
C SER A 38 -7.04 -0.04 -10.13
N GLY A 39 -6.22 0.42 -11.06
CA GLY A 39 -5.86 1.84 -11.19
C GLY A 39 -7.06 2.72 -11.54
N SER A 40 -7.96 2.26 -12.42
CA SER A 40 -9.16 2.98 -12.81
C SER A 40 -10.17 3.06 -11.67
N VAL A 41 -10.35 1.95 -10.92
CA VAL A 41 -11.21 1.92 -9.73
C VAL A 41 -10.66 2.85 -8.65
N LEU A 42 -9.34 2.82 -8.39
CA LEU A 42 -8.72 3.70 -7.41
C LEU A 42 -8.87 5.18 -7.81
N LEU A 43 -8.64 5.51 -9.08
CA LEU A 43 -8.81 6.86 -9.61
C LEU A 43 -10.27 7.34 -9.45
N PHE A 44 -11.24 6.48 -9.74
CA PHE A 44 -12.65 6.77 -9.53
C PHE A 44 -12.95 7.02 -8.04
N MET A 45 -12.46 6.19 -7.12
CA MET A 45 -12.64 6.41 -5.69
C MET A 45 -12.02 7.73 -5.21
N VAL A 46 -10.83 8.08 -5.72
CA VAL A 46 -10.19 9.38 -5.42
C VAL A 46 -11.02 10.54 -5.93
N PHE A 47 -11.60 10.42 -7.13
CA PHE A 47 -12.51 11.43 -7.67
C PHE A 47 -13.74 11.60 -6.77
N VAL A 48 -14.42 10.52 -6.42
CA VAL A 48 -15.57 10.55 -5.50
C VAL A 48 -15.20 11.17 -4.15
N ALA A 49 -14.02 10.83 -3.61
CA ALA A 49 -13.56 11.38 -2.35
C ALA A 49 -13.26 12.88 -2.43
N ILE A 50 -12.64 13.37 -3.51
CA ILE A 50 -12.35 14.81 -3.67
C ILE A 50 -13.66 15.60 -3.81
N PHE A 51 -14.56 15.14 -4.66
CA PHE A 51 -15.82 15.81 -4.97
C PHE A 51 -16.95 15.48 -3.98
N ALA A 52 -16.68 14.71 -2.91
CA ALA A 52 -17.66 14.35 -1.89
C ALA A 52 -18.51 15.53 -1.35
N PRO A 53 -17.93 16.71 -1.04
CA PRO A 53 -18.72 17.85 -0.55
C PRO A 53 -19.69 18.44 -1.58
N PHE A 54 -19.48 18.18 -2.87
CA PHE A 54 -20.36 18.62 -3.94
C PHE A 54 -21.37 17.54 -4.36
N LEU A 55 -21.06 16.28 -4.08
CA LEU A 55 -21.89 15.13 -4.48
C LEU A 55 -22.98 14.81 -3.48
N ALA A 56 -22.79 15.14 -2.19
CA ALA A 56 -23.73 14.74 -1.15
C ALA A 56 -23.89 15.80 -0.05
N ASN A 57 -25.05 15.74 0.61
CA ASN A 57 -25.40 16.57 1.77
C ASN A 57 -24.59 16.18 3.01
N ASP A 58 -24.83 16.86 4.14
CA ASP A 58 -24.11 16.61 5.38
C ASP A 58 -24.33 15.15 5.85
N PRO A 59 -23.27 14.32 5.92
CA PRO A 59 -23.40 12.92 6.31
C PRO A 59 -23.84 12.73 7.77
N MET A 60 -23.72 13.77 8.61
CA MET A 60 -24.08 13.73 10.03
C MET A 60 -25.45 14.31 10.34
N GLU A 61 -26.16 14.85 9.34
CA GLU A 61 -27.50 15.38 9.52
C GLU A 61 -28.47 14.27 9.95
N LEU A 62 -29.08 14.46 11.13
CA LEU A 62 -30.04 13.51 11.69
C LEU A 62 -31.46 13.94 11.37
N GLU A 63 -32.20 13.07 10.70
CA GLU A 63 -33.64 13.21 10.53
C GLU A 63 -34.39 12.04 11.17
N PRO A 64 -34.68 12.08 12.48
CA PRO A 64 -35.30 10.97 13.19
C PRO A 64 -36.67 10.54 12.64
N TRP A 65 -37.34 11.41 11.89
CA TRP A 65 -38.66 11.19 11.29
C TRP A 65 -38.55 10.31 10.04
N ASN A 66 -37.36 10.25 9.45
CA ASN A 66 -37.06 9.57 8.20
C ASN A 66 -36.21 8.31 8.42
N ARG A 67 -36.34 7.61 9.56
CA ARG A 67 -35.57 6.39 9.86
C ARG A 67 -35.96 5.19 8.98
N LEU A 68 -34.97 4.37 8.62
CA LEU A 68 -35.16 3.08 7.93
C LEU A 68 -36.01 3.19 6.65
N LYS A 69 -35.90 4.31 5.93
CA LYS A 69 -36.61 4.50 4.66
C LYS A 69 -35.90 3.74 3.54
N PRO A 70 -36.66 3.11 2.62
CA PRO A 70 -36.08 2.47 1.45
C PRO A 70 -35.48 3.53 0.50
N PRO A 71 -34.66 3.11 -0.48
CA PRO A 71 -34.16 3.97 -1.55
C PRO A 71 -35.28 4.79 -2.21
N SER A 72 -35.07 6.09 -2.34
CA SER A 72 -36.02 7.06 -2.92
C SER A 72 -35.28 8.16 -3.68
N GLY A 73 -36.01 9.01 -4.41
CA GLY A 73 -35.41 10.14 -5.13
C GLY A 73 -34.67 11.12 -4.22
N ASP A 74 -35.19 11.31 -3.00
CA ASP A 74 -34.59 12.18 -1.97
C ASP A 74 -33.44 11.48 -1.22
N TYR A 75 -33.55 10.17 -0.99
CA TYR A 75 -32.49 9.35 -0.37
C TYR A 75 -32.09 8.20 -1.28
N TRP A 76 -31.07 8.40 -2.11
CA TRP A 76 -30.69 7.44 -3.17
C TRP A 76 -30.41 6.04 -2.65
N PHE A 77 -29.81 5.91 -1.46
CA PHE A 77 -29.54 4.63 -0.79
C PHE A 77 -30.45 4.37 0.41
N GLY A 78 -31.46 5.23 0.63
CA GLY A 78 -32.30 5.20 1.82
C GLY A 78 -31.59 5.79 3.05
N THR A 79 -32.16 5.55 4.22
CA THR A 79 -31.68 6.12 5.49
C THR A 79 -31.34 5.05 6.51
N ASP A 80 -30.45 5.38 7.44
CA ASP A 80 -30.05 4.48 8.52
C ASP A 80 -30.99 4.51 9.73
N HIS A 81 -30.64 3.75 10.78
CA HIS A 81 -31.38 3.67 12.04
C HIS A 81 -31.50 5.01 12.79
N LEU A 82 -30.63 5.98 12.50
CA LEU A 82 -30.68 7.33 13.04
C LEU A 82 -31.38 8.33 12.10
N GLY A 83 -31.77 7.89 10.91
CA GLY A 83 -32.39 8.73 9.89
C GLY A 83 -31.39 9.55 9.08
N ARG A 84 -30.10 9.15 9.07
CA ARG A 84 -29.07 9.80 8.25
C ARG A 84 -29.09 9.24 6.84
N ASP A 85 -28.74 10.07 5.86
CA ASP A 85 -28.62 9.66 4.46
C ASP A 85 -27.46 8.67 4.25
N ALA A 86 -27.78 7.44 3.80
CA ALA A 86 -26.81 6.40 3.54
C ALA A 86 -25.92 6.71 2.32
N PHE A 87 -26.41 7.50 1.36
CA PHE A 87 -25.64 7.92 0.20
C PHE A 87 -24.54 8.90 0.61
N ALA A 88 -24.89 9.97 1.32
CA ALA A 88 -23.92 10.91 1.88
C ALA A 88 -22.86 10.22 2.75
N ARG A 89 -23.27 9.30 3.63
CA ARG A 89 -22.32 8.55 4.48
C ARG A 89 -21.37 7.67 3.67
N THR A 90 -21.83 7.10 2.56
CA THR A 90 -20.98 6.29 1.67
C THR A 90 -19.96 7.16 0.94
N VAL A 91 -20.41 8.27 0.36
CA VAL A 91 -19.57 9.21 -0.37
C VAL A 91 -18.51 9.82 0.54
N TYR A 92 -18.88 10.32 1.73
CA TYR A 92 -17.90 10.80 2.71
C TYR A 92 -17.05 9.68 3.30
N GLY A 93 -17.60 8.46 3.42
CA GLY A 93 -16.87 7.26 3.81
C GLY A 93 -15.68 6.98 2.89
N THR A 94 -15.79 7.23 1.59
CA THR A 94 -14.67 7.06 0.65
C THR A 94 -13.43 7.88 1.02
N ARG A 95 -13.61 9.11 1.52
CA ARG A 95 -12.50 9.97 2.00
C ARG A 95 -11.79 9.34 3.18
N ILE A 96 -12.56 8.86 4.15
CA ILE A 96 -12.04 8.24 5.38
C ILE A 96 -11.33 6.93 5.03
N SER A 97 -11.94 6.08 4.19
CA SER A 97 -11.34 4.81 3.77
C SER A 97 -10.02 5.01 3.01
N LEU A 98 -9.96 5.99 2.10
CA LEU A 98 -8.72 6.29 1.37
C LEU A 98 -7.63 6.84 2.28
N SER A 99 -7.96 7.77 3.18
CA SER A 99 -6.97 8.34 4.10
C SER A 99 -6.44 7.29 5.08
N VAL A 100 -7.33 6.50 5.68
CA VAL A 100 -6.96 5.39 6.58
C VAL A 100 -6.10 4.38 5.84
N GLY A 101 -6.54 3.91 4.66
CA GLY A 101 -5.80 2.94 3.87
C GLY A 101 -4.40 3.42 3.49
N LEU A 102 -4.27 4.69 3.07
CA LEU A 102 -2.98 5.29 2.71
C LEU A 102 -2.06 5.40 3.93
N ILE A 103 -2.56 5.92 5.06
CA ILE A 103 -1.75 6.10 6.27
C ILE A 103 -1.31 4.74 6.82
N VAL A 104 -2.20 3.77 6.89
CA VAL A 104 -1.88 2.40 7.33
C VAL A 104 -0.84 1.76 6.41
N ALA A 105 -0.98 1.90 5.09
CA ALA A 105 -0.02 1.34 4.13
C ALA A 105 1.37 1.99 4.30
N LEU A 106 1.44 3.31 4.42
CA LEU A 106 2.70 4.02 4.61
C LEU A 106 3.34 3.72 5.97
N ALA A 107 2.55 3.72 7.05
CA ALA A 107 3.05 3.45 8.39
C ALA A 107 3.54 2.00 8.53
N SER A 108 2.73 1.02 8.14
CA SER A 108 3.12 -0.39 8.18
C SER A 108 4.33 -0.68 7.28
N SER A 109 4.38 -0.06 6.09
CA SER A 109 5.52 -0.18 5.19
C SER A 109 6.77 0.48 5.75
N GLY A 110 6.67 1.69 6.30
CA GLY A 110 7.80 2.43 6.87
C GLY A 110 8.39 1.72 8.09
N PHE A 111 7.56 1.40 9.09
CA PHE A 111 8.03 0.67 10.27
C PHE A 111 8.50 -0.74 9.91
N GLY A 112 7.77 -1.44 9.04
CA GLY A 112 8.12 -2.77 8.58
C GLY A 112 9.43 -2.81 7.80
N LEU A 113 9.70 -1.81 6.98
CA LEU A 113 10.97 -1.65 6.25
C LEU A 113 12.13 -1.45 7.23
N ILE A 114 12.02 -0.50 8.15
CA ILE A 114 13.09 -0.21 9.11
C ILE A 114 13.40 -1.44 9.97
N ILE A 115 12.36 -2.05 10.55
CA ILE A 115 12.51 -3.23 11.42
C ILE A 115 13.00 -4.44 10.62
N GLY A 116 12.46 -4.67 9.42
CA GLY A 116 12.84 -5.78 8.53
C GLY A 116 14.28 -5.67 8.03
N LEU A 117 14.76 -4.46 7.71
CA LEU A 117 16.16 -4.21 7.37
C LEU A 117 17.07 -4.52 8.56
N LEU A 118 16.73 -4.04 9.76
CA LEU A 118 17.51 -4.30 10.97
C LEU A 118 17.56 -5.80 11.32
N ALA A 119 16.42 -6.50 11.22
CA ALA A 119 16.34 -7.94 11.44
C ALA A 119 17.10 -8.75 10.37
N GLY A 120 17.01 -8.36 9.10
CA GLY A 120 17.75 -9.01 8.01
C GLY A 120 19.27 -8.79 8.09
N TYR A 121 19.69 -7.68 8.69
CA TYR A 121 21.10 -7.29 8.79
C TYR A 121 21.80 -7.82 10.06
N ILE A 122 21.14 -7.77 11.23
CA ILE A 122 21.74 -8.08 12.54
C ILE A 122 21.12 -9.34 13.14
N ARG A 123 21.90 -10.42 13.30
CA ARG A 123 21.41 -11.74 13.80
C ARG A 123 20.77 -11.69 15.20
N MET A 124 21.32 -10.86 16.09
CA MET A 124 20.79 -10.73 17.46
C MET A 124 19.41 -10.05 17.46
N VAL A 125 19.26 -9.01 16.65
CA VAL A 125 17.98 -8.32 16.45
C VAL A 125 16.99 -9.25 15.76
N ASP A 126 17.43 -10.00 14.76
CA ASP A 126 16.60 -10.98 14.05
C ASP A 126 15.89 -11.93 15.01
N THR A 127 16.65 -12.57 15.91
CA THR A 127 16.11 -13.60 16.81
C THR A 127 15.03 -13.04 17.74
N ILE A 128 15.23 -11.81 18.26
CA ILE A 128 14.29 -11.18 19.18
C ILE A 128 13.07 -10.65 18.42
N VAL A 129 13.30 -9.90 17.33
CA VAL A 129 12.23 -9.30 16.51
C VAL A 129 11.33 -10.37 15.95
N MET A 130 11.88 -11.45 15.39
CA MET A 130 11.09 -12.51 14.79
C MET A 130 10.21 -13.22 15.82
N ARG A 131 10.68 -13.41 17.07
CA ARG A 131 9.85 -13.95 18.15
C ARG A 131 8.68 -13.03 18.49
N VAL A 132 8.90 -11.72 18.55
CA VAL A 132 7.81 -10.75 18.77
C VAL A 132 6.82 -10.80 17.61
N MET A 133 7.31 -10.80 16.36
CA MET A 133 6.47 -10.86 15.17
C MET A 133 5.69 -12.19 15.07
N ASP A 134 6.27 -13.32 15.51
CA ASP A 134 5.59 -14.61 15.62
C ASP A 134 4.48 -14.57 16.68
N GLY A 135 4.74 -13.95 17.84
CA GLY A 135 3.73 -13.75 18.88
C GLY A 135 2.57 -12.87 18.41
N LEU A 136 2.85 -11.78 17.69
CA LEU A 136 1.81 -10.90 17.13
C LEU A 136 0.96 -11.61 16.07
N MET A 137 1.58 -12.43 15.22
CA MET A 137 0.88 -13.17 14.17
C MET A 137 0.14 -14.42 14.67
N ALA A 138 0.38 -14.86 15.91
CA ALA A 138 -0.39 -15.94 16.52
C ALA A 138 -1.85 -15.53 16.77
N ILE A 139 -2.11 -14.23 16.93
CA ILE A 139 -3.46 -13.68 17.07
C ILE A 139 -4.01 -13.34 15.68
N PRO A 140 -5.23 -13.77 15.32
CA PRO A 140 -5.87 -13.34 14.08
C PRO A 140 -5.92 -11.81 13.98
N SER A 141 -5.40 -11.23 12.90
CA SER A 141 -5.22 -9.77 12.76
C SER A 141 -6.51 -8.98 12.95
N ILE A 142 -7.63 -9.50 12.44
CA ILE A 142 -8.96 -8.90 12.59
C ILE A 142 -9.35 -8.87 14.08
N LEU A 143 -9.17 -9.97 14.82
CA LEU A 143 -9.47 -10.05 16.24
C LEU A 143 -8.62 -9.08 17.05
N PHE A 144 -7.33 -8.95 16.69
CA PHE A 144 -6.44 -8.02 17.36
C PHE A 144 -6.85 -6.56 17.10
N ALA A 145 -7.18 -6.22 15.85
CA ALA A 145 -7.64 -4.88 15.50
C ALA A 145 -8.93 -4.50 16.24
N ILE A 146 -9.95 -5.37 16.29
CA ILE A 146 -11.20 -5.07 17.01
C ILE A 146 -10.96 -4.93 18.52
N ALA A 147 -10.05 -5.72 19.11
CA ALA A 147 -9.72 -5.62 20.53
C ALA A 147 -9.04 -4.29 20.86
N LEU A 148 -8.12 -3.83 20.01
CA LEU A 148 -7.47 -2.53 20.16
C LEU A 148 -8.47 -1.38 20.01
N VAL A 149 -9.35 -1.42 19.01
CA VAL A 149 -10.39 -0.40 18.83
C VAL A 149 -11.35 -0.38 20.03
N ALA A 150 -11.76 -1.54 20.54
CA ALA A 150 -12.64 -1.63 21.71
C ALA A 150 -11.98 -1.04 22.97
N LEU A 151 -10.67 -1.23 23.14
CA LEU A 151 -9.91 -0.68 24.28
C LEU A 151 -9.69 0.84 24.16
N MET A 152 -9.34 1.32 22.96
CA MET A 152 -8.96 2.72 22.74
C MET A 152 -10.17 3.64 22.49
N GLY A 153 -11.32 3.06 22.10
CA GLY A 153 -12.53 3.79 21.75
C GLY A 153 -12.63 4.16 20.27
N GLY A 154 -13.82 4.64 19.87
CA GLY A 154 -14.16 4.94 18.48
C GLY A 154 -13.60 6.27 17.97
N SER A 155 -12.37 6.26 17.47
CA SER A 155 -11.77 7.39 16.74
C SER A 155 -11.04 6.88 15.49
N VAL A 156 -11.03 7.68 14.41
CA VAL A 156 -10.30 7.36 13.17
C VAL A 156 -8.81 7.09 13.46
N GLN A 157 -8.21 7.85 14.38
CA GLN A 157 -6.81 7.66 14.78
C GLN A 157 -6.59 6.30 15.45
N ASN A 158 -7.52 5.87 16.31
CA ASN A 158 -7.43 4.58 16.99
C ASN A 158 -7.59 3.43 15.99
N VAL A 159 -8.49 3.58 15.02
CA VAL A 159 -8.65 2.60 13.93
C VAL A 159 -7.37 2.47 13.11
N ILE A 160 -6.71 3.60 12.78
CA ILE A 160 -5.43 3.57 12.06
C ILE A 160 -4.38 2.78 12.85
N ILE A 161 -4.23 3.05 14.15
CA ILE A 161 -3.25 2.34 15.01
C ILE A 161 -3.59 0.85 15.09
N ALA A 162 -4.87 0.54 15.31
CA ALA A 162 -5.35 -0.82 15.48
C ALA A 162 -5.18 -1.69 14.23
N ILE A 163 -5.23 -1.11 13.02
CA ILE A 163 -4.96 -1.82 11.77
C ILE A 163 -3.45 -1.87 11.47
N THR A 164 -2.71 -0.80 11.79
CA THR A 164 -1.28 -0.72 11.48
C THR A 164 -0.47 -1.75 12.25
N VAL A 165 -0.71 -1.90 13.56
CA VAL A 165 0.12 -2.77 14.42
C VAL A 165 0.09 -4.25 13.98
N PRO A 166 -1.07 -4.86 13.69
CA PRO A 166 -1.13 -6.23 13.19
C PRO A 166 -0.55 -6.44 11.79
N GLU A 167 -0.43 -5.39 10.96
CA GLU A 167 0.14 -5.48 9.60
C GLU A 167 1.67 -5.41 9.58
N ILE A 168 2.30 -4.75 10.56
CA ILE A 168 3.77 -4.62 10.65
C ILE A 168 4.50 -5.97 10.50
N PRO A 169 4.13 -7.06 11.21
CA PRO A 169 4.82 -8.34 11.10
C PRO A 169 4.92 -8.88 9.67
N ARG A 170 3.87 -8.68 8.86
CA ARG A 170 3.83 -9.16 7.48
C ARG A 170 4.87 -8.44 6.63
N VAL A 171 4.97 -7.12 6.78
CA VAL A 171 5.96 -6.32 6.04
C VAL A 171 7.38 -6.62 6.53
N VAL A 172 7.60 -6.72 7.85
CA VAL A 172 8.91 -7.06 8.43
C VAL A 172 9.46 -8.35 7.82
N ARG A 173 8.63 -9.39 7.74
CA ARG A 173 9.02 -10.69 7.18
C ARG A 173 9.35 -10.61 5.70
N LEU A 174 8.55 -9.88 4.94
CA LEU A 174 8.77 -9.67 3.51
C LEU A 174 10.12 -8.99 3.27
N VAL A 175 10.37 -7.88 3.95
CA VAL A 175 11.61 -7.11 3.80
C VAL A 175 12.81 -7.95 4.25
N ARG A 176 12.70 -8.63 5.40
CA ARG A 176 13.73 -9.54 5.89
C ARG A 176 14.07 -10.63 4.86
N ALA A 177 13.06 -11.26 4.25
CA ALA A 177 13.27 -12.29 3.23
C ALA A 177 14.01 -11.74 2.01
N ILE A 178 13.67 -10.52 1.56
CA ILE A 178 14.36 -9.84 0.46
C ILE A 178 15.82 -9.55 0.84
N VAL A 179 16.08 -9.02 2.05
CA VAL A 179 17.44 -8.72 2.52
C VAL A 179 18.31 -9.97 2.57
N LEU A 180 17.76 -11.07 3.10
CA LEU A 180 18.47 -12.35 3.15
C LEU A 180 18.76 -12.88 1.73
N SER A 181 17.83 -12.75 0.79
CA SER A 181 18.03 -13.16 -0.60
C SER A 181 19.07 -12.32 -1.34
N ILE A 182 19.02 -10.99 -1.20
CA ILE A 182 19.98 -10.06 -1.82
C ILE A 182 21.41 -10.35 -1.35
N ARG A 183 21.55 -10.74 -0.09
CA ARG A 183 22.86 -11.00 0.50
C ARG A 183 23.60 -12.18 -0.12
N GLU A 184 22.89 -13.15 -0.68
CA GLU A 184 23.47 -14.31 -1.36
C GLU A 184 23.86 -14.01 -2.81
N MET A 185 23.74 -12.75 -3.26
CA MET A 185 24.02 -12.39 -4.64
C MET A 185 25.53 -12.13 -4.89
N PRO A 186 26.08 -12.51 -6.06
CA PRO A 186 27.51 -12.45 -6.35
C PRO A 186 28.14 -11.04 -6.24
N TYR A 187 27.38 -9.99 -6.52
CA TYR A 187 27.88 -8.61 -6.41
C TYR A 187 28.12 -8.21 -4.95
N VAL A 188 27.38 -8.79 -3.99
CA VAL A 188 27.62 -8.58 -2.56
C VAL A 188 28.92 -9.29 -2.14
N GLU A 189 29.14 -10.51 -2.63
CA GLU A 189 30.38 -11.25 -2.37
C GLU A 189 31.62 -10.53 -2.94
N ALA A 190 31.52 -10.02 -4.17
CA ALA A 190 32.58 -9.23 -4.80
C ALA A 190 32.89 -7.93 -4.03
N ALA A 191 31.87 -7.25 -3.52
CA ALA A 191 32.06 -6.05 -2.70
C ALA A 191 32.78 -6.37 -1.37
N ILE A 192 32.44 -7.49 -0.74
CA ILE A 192 33.10 -7.95 0.50
C ILE A 192 34.57 -8.32 0.21
N ALA A 193 34.83 -9.05 -0.88
CA ALA A 193 36.19 -9.38 -1.31
C ALA A 193 37.04 -8.13 -1.62
N SER A 194 36.39 -7.05 -2.06
CA SER A 194 37.02 -5.75 -2.30
C SER A 194 37.29 -4.94 -1.02
N GLY A 195 37.13 -5.53 0.17
CA GLY A 195 37.52 -4.94 1.45
C GLY A 195 36.40 -4.19 2.20
N THR A 196 35.15 -4.29 1.74
CA THR A 196 34.03 -3.72 2.52
C THR A 196 33.79 -4.55 3.79
N ARG A 197 33.90 -3.89 4.94
CA ARG A 197 33.72 -4.50 6.27
C ARG A 197 32.24 -4.66 6.59
N LEU A 198 31.50 -5.49 5.87
CA LEU A 198 30.08 -5.65 6.16
C LEU A 198 29.67 -7.11 6.29
N ARG A 199 29.83 -7.64 7.52
CA ARG A 199 29.39 -8.99 7.89
C ARG A 199 28.68 -9.00 9.26
N ALA A 200 27.54 -8.33 9.38
CA ALA A 200 26.75 -8.28 10.62
C ALA A 200 25.86 -9.53 10.89
N TYR A 201 26.02 -10.59 10.09
CA TYR A 201 25.37 -11.88 10.28
C TYR A 201 26.36 -13.01 9.97
N SER A 202 27.42 -13.17 10.75
CA SER A 202 28.37 -14.26 10.57
C SER A 202 28.62 -15.02 11.85
N SER A 203 27.93 -16.14 11.96
CA SER A 203 28.51 -17.34 12.55
C SER A 203 27.93 -18.54 11.81
N ASN A 204 28.80 -19.25 11.06
CA ASN A 204 28.56 -20.47 10.30
C ASN A 204 27.80 -20.35 8.97
N ILE A 205 28.53 -19.97 7.93
CA ILE A 205 28.38 -20.67 6.63
C ILE A 205 29.49 -21.73 6.66
N SER A 206 29.15 -22.95 7.09
CA SER A 206 29.99 -24.11 6.80
C SER A 206 30.11 -24.21 5.29
N TYR A 207 31.34 -24.16 4.80
CA TYR A 207 31.69 -24.42 3.41
C TYR A 207 31.03 -25.73 2.96
N ARG A 208 29.99 -25.63 2.15
CA ARG A 208 29.44 -26.77 1.43
C ARG A 208 30.37 -27.00 0.25
N THR A 209 31.44 -27.74 0.51
CA THR A 209 32.33 -28.26 -0.54
C THR A 209 31.46 -29.09 -1.50
N PRO A 210 31.42 -28.79 -2.80
CA PRO A 210 30.81 -29.71 -3.75
C PRO A 210 31.73 -30.93 -3.84
N LEU A 211 31.30 -32.04 -3.25
CA LEU A 211 31.89 -33.36 -3.46
C LEU A 211 31.82 -33.68 -4.96
N ARG A 212 32.96 -33.62 -5.64
CA ARG A 212 33.17 -34.26 -6.93
C ARG A 212 33.53 -35.73 -6.69
N HIS A 213 32.68 -36.63 -7.17
CA HIS A 213 33.07 -37.94 -7.68
C HIS A 213 32.60 -38.02 -9.12
#